data_AF-A0A937VKC7-F1
#
_entry.id   AF-A0A937VKC7-F1
#
_cell.length_a   1.000
_cell.length_b   1.000
_cell.length_c   1.000
_cell.angle_alpha   90.00
_cell.angle_beta   90.00
_cell.angle_gamma   90.00
#
_symmetry.space_group_name_H-M   'P 1'
#
loop_
_entity.id
_entity.type
_entity.pdbx_description
1 polymer ?
#
loop_
_entity_poly.entity_id
_entity_poly.type
_entity_poly.pdbx_seq_one_letter_code
_entity_poly.pdbx_strand_id
1 'polypeptide(L)' 'LKRLQQDFGVPAEFFCYPGGSHDADVVAAVKAAGYLGAVTVEPGAADPGRPYLLDRITVDGRHVISTFLRDLQHYSADP' A
#
# COMPACT_ATOMS: atom_id res chain seq x y z
N LEU A 1 7.51 -6.41 -20.92
CA LEU A 1 7.81 -6.57 -19.48
C LEU A 1 8.02 -5.19 -18.86
N LYS A 2 7.63 -4.98 -17.59
CA LYS A 2 7.81 -3.72 -16.85
C LYS A 2 9.31 -3.45 -16.65
N ARG A 3 9.80 -2.23 -16.94
CA ARG A 3 11.22 -1.82 -16.88
C ARG A 3 11.93 -2.23 -15.58
N LEU A 4 11.26 -2.06 -14.44
CA LEU A 4 11.77 -2.46 -13.12
C LEU A 4 12.16 -3.94 -13.05
N GLN A 5 11.36 -4.83 -13.64
CA GLN A 5 11.66 -6.27 -13.62
C GLN A 5 12.89 -6.61 -14.47
N GLN A 6 13.12 -5.86 -15.55
CA GLN A 6 14.29 -6.02 -16.39
C GLN A 6 15.56 -5.52 -15.70
N ASP A 7 15.47 -4.36 -15.06
CA ASP A 7 16.62 -3.72 -14.41
C ASP A 7 17.04 -4.45 -13.12
N PHE A 8 16.08 -5.00 -12.36
CA PHE A 8 16.34 -5.60 -11.05
C PHE A 8 16.20 -7.13 -10.99
N GLY A 9 15.74 -7.79 -12.05
CA GLY A 9 15.62 -9.24 -12.11
C GLY A 9 14.62 -9.86 -11.12
N VAL A 10 13.74 -9.04 -10.53
CA VAL A 10 12.72 -9.46 -9.56
C VAL A 10 11.32 -9.03 -10.02
N PRO A 11 10.26 -9.77 -9.65
CA PRO A 11 8.89 -9.36 -9.92
C PRO A 11 8.54 -8.01 -9.30
N ALA A 12 7.69 -7.24 -10.00
CA ALA A 12 7.10 -6.00 -9.49
C ALA A 12 5.58 -6.19 -9.42
N GLU A 13 5.15 -6.82 -8.32
CA GLU A 13 3.80 -7.40 -8.17
C GLU A 13 2.80 -6.48 -7.46
N PHE A 14 3.29 -5.52 -6.67
CA PHE A 14 2.43 -4.56 -5.97
C PHE A 14 2.60 -3.15 -6.52
N PHE A 15 1.52 -2.38 -6.48
CA PHE A 15 1.48 -0.99 -6.90
C PHE A 15 1.36 -0.05 -5.69
N CYS A 16 1.86 1.18 -5.81
CA CYS A 16 1.69 2.22 -4.79
C CYS A 16 1.07 3.45 -5.45
N TYR A 17 -0.14 3.84 -5.04
CA TYR A 17 -0.82 5.00 -5.60
C TYR A 17 -0.07 6.29 -5.23
N PRO A 18 0.37 7.11 -6.20
CA PRO A 18 1.03 8.39 -5.90
C PRO A 18 0.11 9.32 -5.11
N GLY A 19 0.54 9.74 -3.93
CA GLY A 19 -0.29 10.54 -3.02
C GLY A 19 -1.58 9.85 -2.57
N GLY A 20 -1.70 8.53 -2.78
CA GLY A 20 -2.92 7.78 -2.50
C GLY A 20 -4.08 8.03 -3.45
N SER A 21 -3.91 8.81 -4.52
CA SER A 21 -5.01 9.11 -5.45
C SER A 21 -5.42 7.88 -6.26
N HIS A 22 -6.68 7.48 -6.13
CA HIS A 22 -7.26 6.34 -6.83
C HIS A 22 -8.78 6.49 -6.97
N ASP A 23 -9.31 5.89 -8.02
CA ASP A 23 -10.74 5.68 -8.26
C ASP A 23 -10.95 4.28 -8.87
N ALA A 24 -12.19 3.96 -9.23
CA ALA A 24 -12.53 2.66 -9.80
C ALA A 24 -11.79 2.38 -11.12
N ASP A 25 -11.59 3.39 -11.96
CA ASP A 25 -10.94 3.24 -13.27
C ASP A 25 -9.43 3.02 -13.10
N VAL A 26 -8.80 3.74 -12.19
CA VAL A 26 -7.39 3.56 -11.80
C VAL A 26 -7.18 2.16 -11.20
N VAL A 27 -8.07 1.70 -10.32
CA VAL A 27 -8.00 0.34 -9.75
C VAL A 27 -8.15 -0.72 -10.85
N ALA A 28 -9.06 -0.53 -11.81
CA ALA A 28 -9.23 -1.42 -12.95
C ALA A 28 -7.97 -1.47 -13.83
N ALA A 29 -7.33 -0.33 -14.10
CA ALA A 29 -6.09 -0.25 -14.85
C ALA A 29 -4.93 -0.99 -14.13
N VAL A 30 -4.82 -0.87 -12.81
CA VAL A 30 -3.82 -1.59 -12.00
C VAL A 30 -4.03 -3.10 -12.09
N LYS A 31 -5.28 -3.58 -11.99
CA LYS A 31 -5.62 -5.00 -12.17
C LYS A 31 -5.24 -5.49 -13.58
N ALA A 32 -5.63 -4.75 -14.61
CA ALA A 32 -5.32 -5.10 -16.01
C ALA A 32 -3.81 -5.11 -16.30
N ALA A 33 -3.03 -4.31 -15.59
CA ALA A 33 -1.57 -4.31 -15.67
C ALA A 33 -0.90 -5.50 -14.93
N GLY A 34 -1.68 -6.43 -14.38
CA GLY A 34 -1.20 -7.67 -13.76
C GLY A 34 -0.55 -7.50 -12.40
N TYR A 35 -0.90 -6.44 -11.64
CA TYR A 35 -0.51 -6.34 -10.24
C TYR A 35 -1.40 -7.22 -9.36
N LEU A 36 -0.83 -7.78 -8.28
CA LEU A 36 -1.53 -8.62 -7.30
C LEU A 36 -2.24 -7.79 -6.23
N GLY A 37 -1.79 -6.56 -6.00
CA GLY A 37 -2.38 -5.64 -5.04
C GLY A 37 -1.80 -4.23 -5.12
N ALA A 38 -2.35 -3.33 -4.31
CA ALA A 38 -1.92 -1.94 -4.27
C ALA A 38 -2.14 -1.30 -2.89
N VAL A 39 -1.23 -0.40 -2.52
CA VAL A 39 -1.26 0.33 -1.24
C VAL A 39 -1.76 1.77 -1.41
N THR A 40 -2.58 2.24 -0.47
CA THR A 40 -3.16 3.59 -0.40
C THR A 40 -2.36 4.48 0.56
N VAL A 41 -2.91 5.64 0.94
CA VAL A 41 -2.41 6.45 2.07
C VAL A 41 -3.38 6.48 3.24
N GLU A 42 -4.45 5.68 3.17
CA GLU A 42 -5.44 5.58 4.23
C GLU A 42 -4.78 4.96 5.47
N PRO A 43 -4.94 5.56 6.67
CA PRO A 43 -4.39 5.00 7.90
C PRO A 43 -5.12 3.72 8.29
N GLY A 44 -4.38 2.62 8.45
CA GLY A 44 -4.99 1.34 8.81
C GLY A 44 -4.03 0.16 8.68
N ALA A 45 -4.47 -1.00 9.17
CA ALA A 45 -3.86 -2.26 8.80
C ALA A 45 -4.37 -2.71 7.42
N ALA A 46 -3.57 -3.52 6.76
CA ALA A 46 -3.91 -4.05 5.45
C ALA A 46 -5.03 -5.12 5.58
N ASP A 47 -6.16 -4.92 4.90
CA ASP A 47 -7.23 -5.90 4.79
C ASP A 47 -7.00 -6.84 3.58
N PRO A 48 -6.83 -8.17 3.78
CA PRO A 48 -6.70 -9.12 2.67
C PRO A 48 -7.96 -9.21 1.79
N GLY A 49 -9.13 -8.78 2.26
CA GLY A 49 -10.36 -8.66 1.48
C GLY A 49 -10.35 -7.50 0.48
N ARG A 50 -9.41 -6.55 0.62
CA ARG A 50 -9.28 -5.35 -0.23
C ARG A 50 -7.85 -5.23 -0.81
N PRO A 51 -7.36 -6.21 -1.59
CA PRO A 51 -5.95 -6.30 -1.98
C PRO A 51 -5.44 -5.13 -2.84
N TYR A 52 -6.33 -4.36 -3.47
CA TYR A 52 -5.98 -3.18 -4.28
C TYR A 52 -6.22 -1.85 -3.54
N LEU A 53 -6.60 -1.91 -2.27
CA LEU A 53 -6.88 -0.75 -1.42
C LEU A 53 -6.28 -1.00 -0.03
N LEU A 54 -5.04 -1.49 0.00
CA LEU A 54 -4.36 -1.81 1.25
C LEU A 54 -3.98 -0.53 1.99
N ASP A 55 -4.53 -0.37 3.19
CA ASP A 55 -4.23 0.74 4.08
C ASP A 55 -2.79 0.63 4.62
N ARG A 56 -2.25 1.75 5.12
CA ARG A 56 -0.86 1.81 5.61
C ARG A 56 -0.73 2.58 6.90
N ILE A 57 0.14 2.09 7.77
CA ILE A 57 0.58 2.80 8.97
C ILE A 57 1.70 3.76 8.57
N THR A 58 1.46 5.07 8.71
CA THR A 58 2.40 6.11 8.31
C THR A 58 3.56 6.22 9.29
N VAL A 59 4.80 6.27 8.77
CA VAL A 59 5.97 6.67 9.52
C VAL A 59 6.25 8.14 9.23
N ASP A 60 5.99 9.01 10.22
CA ASP A 60 6.19 10.45 10.13
C ASP A 60 7.48 10.88 10.84
N GLY A 61 8.32 11.69 10.17
CA GLY A 61 9.57 12.20 10.75
C GLY A 61 9.40 13.11 11.97
N ARG A 62 8.17 13.55 12.25
CA ARG A 62 7.81 14.33 13.46
C ARG A 62 7.43 13.42 14.63
N HIS A 63 7.18 12.14 14.40
CA HIS A 63 6.78 11.19 15.44
C HIS A 63 7.98 10.71 16.24
N VAL A 64 7.83 10.67 17.56
CA VAL A 64 8.71 9.88 18.43
C VAL A 64 8.33 8.40 18.33
N ILE A 65 9.25 7.51 18.71
CA ILE A 65 9.04 6.06 18.62
C ILE A 65 7.77 5.59 19.35
N SER A 66 7.41 6.23 20.47
CA SER A 66 6.19 5.89 21.22
C SER A 66 4.90 6.23 20.48
N THR A 67 4.91 7.25 19.60
CA THR A 67 3.76 7.54 18.73
C THR A 67 3.61 6.43 17.70
N PHE A 68 4.71 6.04 17.03
CA PHE A 68 4.66 4.95 16.06
C PHE A 68 4.23 3.62 16.71
N LEU A 69 4.74 3.29 17.90
CA LEU A 69 4.33 2.08 18.63
C LEU A 69 2.84 2.10 18.98
N ARG A 70 2.29 3.25 19.34
CA ARG A 70 0.85 3.40 19.60
C ARG A 70 0.03 3.11 18.34
N ASP A 71 0.40 3.71 17.21
CA ASP A 71 -0.32 3.52 15.94
C ASP A 71 -0.24 2.06 15.49
N LEU A 72 0.95 1.44 15.61
CA LEU A 72 1.15 0.03 15.31
C LEU A 72 0.27 -0.88 16.18
N GLN A 73 0.21 -0.63 17.49
CA GLN A 73 -0.65 -1.37 18.41
C GLN A 73 -2.14 -1.17 18.11
N HIS A 74 -2.55 0.07 17.81
CA HIS A 74 -3.94 0.40 17.51
C HIS A 74 -4.44 -0.33 16.26
N TYR A 75 -3.75 -0.18 15.12
CA TYR A 75 -4.17 -0.79 13.87
C TYR A 75 -3.95 -2.31 13.83
N SER A 76 -3.05 -2.87 14.65
CA SER A 76 -2.93 -4.33 14.77
C SER A 76 -4.07 -4.97 15.57
N ALA A 77 -4.71 -4.22 16.47
CA ALA A 77 -5.79 -4.70 17.33
C ALA A 77 -7.18 -4.53 16.71
N ASP A 78 -7.34 -3.55 15.80
CA ASP A 78 -8.56 -3.25 15.07
C ASP A 78 -8.24 -3.13 13.57
N PRO A 79 -8.07 -4.28 12.87
CA PRO A 79 -7.60 -4.32 11.50
C PRO A 79 -8.67 -3.97 10.46
#